data_AF-M1PUT1-F1
#
_entry.id   AF-M1PUT1-F1
#
_cell.length_a   1.000
_cell.length_b   1.000
_cell.length_c   1.000
_cell.angle_alpha   90.00
_cell.angle_beta   90.00
_cell.angle_gamma   90.00
#
_symmetry.space_group_name_H-M   'P 1'
#
loop_
_entity.id
_entity.type
_entity.pdbx_description
1 polymer ?
#
loop_
_entity_poly.entity_id
_entity_poly.type
_entity_poly.pdbx_seq_one_letter_code
_entity_poly.pdbx_strand_id
1 'polypeptide(L)'
;MKNQELRSSLIKSGILLIVCIFFIYSFAASNSGGITGTISSLFSGILFIIGLTLALAVSVLVLFGIYFGILYMYNKDTCKDTYDEFKNKVTDFSKSFCGSCSTTCFSDDKKTVPANDETLDELKENQQRIRNQLLNLEGSLAHLENSLKSLSASVGANSNTIVSLDERTTTITTVLDDKITADALTESTQPLNNKVDAIQNSIKPLADKVASLENTLTSLNNADSDPTSELQSTVDTAINAIRAELVTMNTAIEKISSLSAEENLTGDSESGDDGPHRILTYFNKKSDEKQFISLVTEAVEKGMTYAQVGEFLSDSLSPDASEIIADHPSLTKDFIRICRQNKQG
;
A
#
# COMPACT_ATOMS: atom_id res chain seq x y z
N MET A 1 40.10 37.57 -9.31
CA MET A 1 38.63 37.75 -9.29
C MET A 1 37.96 36.98 -10.44
N LYS A 2 38.10 35.64 -10.55
CA LYS A 2 37.45 34.84 -11.63
C LYS A 2 36.72 33.57 -11.15
N ASN A 3 36.70 33.31 -9.84
CA ASN A 3 36.12 32.06 -9.30
C ASN A 3 34.59 32.08 -9.17
N GLN A 4 33.93 33.23 -9.34
CA GLN A 4 32.46 33.31 -9.30
C GLN A 4 31.79 33.01 -10.65
N GLU A 5 32.46 33.28 -11.77
CA GLU A 5 31.88 33.01 -13.10
C GLU A 5 31.82 31.51 -13.41
N LEU A 6 32.82 30.73 -12.98
CA LEU A 6 32.83 29.28 -13.15
C LEU A 6 31.72 28.58 -12.34
N ARG A 7 31.40 29.08 -11.14
CA ARG A 7 30.34 28.52 -10.30
C ARG A 7 28.95 28.78 -10.89
N SER A 8 28.74 29.94 -11.50
CA SER A 8 27.49 30.28 -12.17
C SER A 8 27.21 29.38 -13.38
N SER A 9 28.23 29.12 -14.20
CA SER A 9 28.10 28.20 -15.33
C SER A 9 27.88 26.74 -14.90
N LEU A 10 28.50 26.31 -13.80
CA LEU A 10 28.32 24.96 -13.27
C LEU A 10 26.90 24.73 -12.71
N ILE A 11 26.35 25.71 -12.01
CA ILE A 11 24.96 25.64 -11.49
C ILE A 11 23.95 25.64 -12.63
N LYS A 12 24.18 26.44 -13.69
CA LYS A 12 23.30 26.46 -14.86
C LYS A 12 23.31 25.13 -15.63
N SER A 13 24.46 24.46 -15.76
CA SER A 13 24.50 23.13 -16.40
C SER A 13 23.87 22.04 -15.52
N GLY A 14 23.99 22.14 -14.19
CA GLY A 14 23.34 21.23 -13.24
C GLY A 14 21.81 21.29 -13.32
N ILE A 15 21.24 22.49 -13.43
CA ILE A 15 19.78 22.66 -13.59
C ILE A 15 19.31 22.08 -14.93
N LEU A 16 20.06 22.32 -16.02
CA LEU A 16 19.75 21.76 -17.33
C LEU A 16 19.74 20.22 -17.32
N LEU A 17 20.69 19.62 -16.58
CA LEU A 17 20.80 18.17 -16.44
C LEU A 17 19.60 17.58 -15.67
N ILE A 18 19.15 18.24 -14.59
CA ILE A 18 17.95 17.83 -13.84
C ILE A 18 16.70 17.89 -14.73
N VAL A 19 16.55 18.97 -15.52
CA VAL A 19 15.42 19.11 -16.46
C VAL A 19 15.46 18.03 -17.54
N CYS A 20 16.63 17.68 -18.07
CA CYS A 20 16.78 16.59 -19.02
C CYS A 20 16.41 15.22 -18.42
N ILE A 21 16.86 14.93 -17.19
CA ILE A 21 16.47 13.69 -16.48
C ILE A 21 14.96 13.62 -16.28
N PHE A 22 14.34 14.74 -15.89
CA PHE A 22 12.89 14.83 -15.69
C PHE A 22 12.12 14.60 -17.00
N PHE A 23 12.57 15.18 -18.11
CA PHE A 23 11.96 14.96 -19.42
C PHE A 23 12.08 13.51 -19.87
N ILE A 24 13.25 12.90 -19.68
CA ILE A 24 13.47 11.49 -20.00
C ILE A 24 12.56 10.59 -19.16
N TYR A 25 12.44 10.86 -17.86
CA TYR A 25 11.54 10.12 -16.97
C TYR A 25 10.07 10.27 -17.39
N SER A 26 9.66 11.49 -17.77
CA SER A 26 8.29 11.78 -18.21
C SER A 26 7.94 11.10 -19.53
N PHE A 27 8.90 11.01 -20.47
CA PHE A 27 8.71 10.28 -21.73
C PHE A 27 8.77 8.76 -21.56
N ALA A 28 9.53 8.25 -20.59
CA ALA A 28 9.55 6.83 -20.25
C ALA A 28 8.25 6.38 -19.55
N ALA A 29 7.63 7.27 -18.76
CA ALA A 29 6.41 6.97 -18.01
C ALA A 29 5.11 7.10 -18.83
N SER A 30 5.13 7.78 -19.99
CA SER A 30 3.89 8.18 -20.67
C SER A 30 3.31 7.17 -21.67
N ASN A 31 3.90 5.98 -21.87
CA ASN A 31 3.49 5.10 -22.97
C ASN A 31 3.24 3.61 -22.64
N SER A 32 2.84 3.24 -21.42
CA SER A 32 2.30 1.89 -21.19
C SER A 32 1.27 1.81 -20.06
N GLY A 33 0.01 2.08 -20.39
CA GLY A 33 -1.11 1.57 -19.60
C GLY A 33 -1.33 0.10 -19.94
N GLY A 34 -0.89 -0.82 -19.07
CA GLY A 34 -1.18 -2.25 -19.19
C GLY A 34 -0.16 -3.14 -18.47
N ILE A 35 -0.66 -3.96 -17.53
CA ILE A 35 0.10 -4.80 -16.59
C ILE A 35 0.82 -6.00 -17.27
N THR A 36 0.68 -6.17 -18.59
CA THR A 36 1.38 -7.19 -19.39
C THR A 36 2.79 -6.78 -19.86
N GLY A 37 3.30 -5.61 -19.43
CA GLY A 37 4.52 -4.98 -19.97
C GLY A 37 5.87 -5.32 -19.31
N THR A 38 5.94 -6.25 -18.35
CA THR A 38 7.16 -6.47 -17.54
C THR A 38 8.31 -7.19 -18.27
N ILE A 39 8.04 -7.90 -19.36
CA ILE A 39 9.10 -8.54 -20.19
C ILE A 39 9.60 -7.57 -21.28
N SER A 40 8.75 -6.66 -21.76
CA SER A 40 9.13 -5.65 -22.76
C SER A 40 9.92 -4.48 -22.15
N SER A 41 9.73 -4.20 -20.85
CA SER A 41 10.41 -3.12 -20.14
C SER A 41 11.92 -3.34 -19.96
N LEU A 42 12.38 -4.60 -19.84
CA LEU A 42 13.81 -4.93 -19.76
C LEU A 42 14.54 -4.70 -21.09
N PHE A 43 13.92 -5.04 -22.23
CA PHE A 43 14.47 -4.72 -23.56
C PHE A 43 14.49 -3.22 -23.80
N SER A 44 13.46 -2.50 -23.35
CA SER A 44 13.42 -1.04 -23.43
C SER A 44 14.51 -0.38 -22.56
N GLY A 45 14.89 -0.98 -21.43
CA GLY A 45 15.98 -0.50 -20.59
C GLY A 45 17.35 -0.58 -21.27
N ILE A 46 17.65 -1.68 -21.97
CA ILE A 46 18.92 -1.85 -22.70
C ILE A 46 19.01 -0.88 -23.88
N LEU A 47 17.92 -0.76 -24.67
CA LEU A 47 17.83 0.22 -25.76
C LEU A 47 17.95 1.66 -25.25
N PHE A 48 17.40 1.94 -24.07
CA PHE A 48 17.53 3.23 -23.41
C PHE A 48 18.98 3.52 -22.99
N ILE A 49 19.71 2.55 -22.42
CA ILE A 49 21.13 2.72 -22.07
C ILE A 49 21.99 2.96 -23.32
N ILE A 50 21.73 2.21 -24.40
CA ILE A 50 22.44 2.40 -25.68
C ILE A 50 22.13 3.79 -26.24
N GLY A 51 20.85 4.18 -26.26
CA GLY A 51 20.42 5.51 -26.70
C GLY A 51 21.02 6.64 -25.88
N LEU A 52 21.07 6.49 -24.55
CA LEU A 52 21.67 7.45 -23.63
C LEU A 52 23.18 7.58 -23.86
N THR A 53 23.87 6.45 -24.06
CA THR A 53 25.31 6.43 -24.33
C THR A 53 25.61 7.10 -25.68
N LEU A 54 24.80 6.84 -26.71
CA LEU A 54 24.94 7.45 -28.02
C LEU A 54 24.67 8.97 -27.98
N ALA A 55 23.60 9.38 -27.29
CA ALA A 55 23.26 10.80 -27.11
C ALA A 55 24.35 11.54 -26.33
N LEU A 56 24.91 10.92 -25.29
CA LEU A 56 26.00 11.48 -24.50
C LEU A 56 27.28 11.60 -25.34
N ALA A 57 27.62 10.59 -26.15
CA ALA A 57 28.76 10.64 -27.05
C ALA A 57 28.63 11.78 -28.08
N VAL A 58 27.45 11.95 -28.69
CA VAL A 58 27.18 13.05 -29.62
C VAL A 58 27.28 14.41 -28.92
N SER A 59 26.72 14.53 -27.70
CA SER A 59 26.78 15.76 -26.91
C SER A 59 28.22 16.19 -26.63
N VAL A 60 29.08 15.25 -26.22
CA VAL A 60 30.50 15.50 -25.97
C VAL A 60 31.23 15.92 -27.26
N LEU A 61 30.92 15.28 -28.40
CA LEU A 61 31.53 15.61 -29.70
C LEU A 61 31.19 17.03 -30.15
N VAL A 62 29.93 17.46 -29.97
CA VAL A 62 29.51 18.85 -30.25
C VAL A 62 30.26 19.84 -29.37
N LEU A 63 30.43 19.53 -28.08
CA LEU A 63 31.10 20.39 -27.12
C LEU A 63 32.60 20.57 -27.45
N PHE A 64 33.27 19.48 -27.85
CA PHE A 64 34.64 19.55 -28.38
C PHE A 64 34.71 20.34 -29.68
N GLY A 65 33.75 20.17 -30.59
CA GLY A 65 33.70 20.93 -31.84
C GLY A 65 33.65 22.44 -31.60
N ILE A 66 32.80 22.89 -30.66
CA ILE A 66 32.70 24.30 -30.27
C ILE A 66 34.00 24.77 -29.61
N TYR A 67 34.57 23.98 -28.71
CA TYR A 67 35.82 24.29 -28.02
C TYR A 67 36.99 24.49 -29.00
N PHE A 68 37.18 23.54 -29.93
CA PHE A 68 38.20 23.65 -30.96
C PHE A 68 37.91 24.78 -31.97
N GLY A 69 36.64 25.07 -32.27
CA GLY A 69 36.27 26.22 -33.10
C GLY A 69 36.72 27.55 -32.49
N ILE A 70 36.53 27.73 -31.18
CA ILE A 70 36.98 28.93 -30.46
C ILE A 70 38.52 28.98 -30.41
N LEU A 71 39.17 27.85 -30.10
CA LEU A 71 40.64 27.75 -30.08
C LEU A 71 41.26 28.06 -31.44
N TYR A 72 40.66 27.57 -32.53
CA TYR A 72 41.11 27.82 -33.89
C TYR A 72 41.04 29.31 -34.24
N MET A 73 40.01 30.03 -33.78
CA MET A 73 39.92 31.48 -33.96
C MET A 73 40.93 32.25 -33.10
N TYR A 74 41.30 31.74 -31.93
CA TYR A 74 42.21 32.41 -31.01
C TYR A 74 43.68 32.20 -31.36
N ASN A 75 44.09 30.95 -31.59
CA ASN A 75 45.45 30.60 -32.00
C ASN A 75 45.48 29.25 -32.72
N LYS A 76 45.82 29.28 -34.02
CA LYS A 76 45.84 28.11 -34.89
C LYS A 76 46.89 27.07 -34.46
N ASP A 77 48.04 27.51 -33.98
CA ASP A 77 49.14 26.60 -33.62
C ASP A 77 48.80 25.85 -32.32
N THR A 78 48.26 26.56 -31.32
CA THR A 78 47.80 25.93 -30.07
C THR A 78 46.65 24.95 -30.30
N CYS A 79 45.75 25.24 -31.25
CA CYS A 79 44.67 24.33 -31.64
C CYS A 79 45.19 23.02 -32.22
N LYS A 80 46.29 23.07 -32.99
CA LYS A 80 46.89 21.87 -33.59
C LYS A 80 47.53 20.99 -32.52
N ASP A 81 48.32 21.57 -31.63
CA ASP A 81 49.00 20.84 -30.56
C ASP A 81 48.00 20.19 -29.59
N THR A 82 46.94 20.92 -29.20
CA THR A 82 45.88 20.40 -28.32
C THR A 82 45.03 19.32 -28.99
N TYR A 83 44.79 19.43 -30.31
CA TYR A 83 44.08 18.40 -31.07
C TYR A 83 44.91 17.12 -31.19
N ASP A 84 46.22 17.23 -31.45
CA ASP A 84 47.12 16.07 -31.55
C ASP A 84 47.24 15.36 -30.19
N GLU A 85 47.34 16.10 -29.08
CA GLU A 85 47.32 15.52 -27.73
C GLU A 85 45.99 14.82 -27.42
N PHE A 86 44.86 15.45 -27.77
CA PHE A 86 43.53 14.84 -27.62
C PHE A 86 43.39 13.57 -28.45
N LYS A 87 43.82 13.58 -29.71
CA LYS A 87 43.79 12.42 -30.60
C LYS A 87 44.61 11.26 -30.05
N ASN A 88 45.79 11.54 -29.49
CA ASN A 88 46.62 10.52 -28.87
C ASN A 88 45.92 9.93 -27.63
N LYS A 89 45.37 10.77 -26.74
CA LYS A 89 44.62 10.31 -25.56
C LYS A 89 43.37 9.49 -25.92
N VAL A 90 42.62 9.90 -26.96
CA VAL A 90 41.46 9.15 -27.44
C VAL A 90 41.88 7.82 -28.05
N THR A 91 43.00 7.78 -28.77
CA THR A 91 43.54 6.54 -29.33
C THR A 91 43.98 5.58 -28.22
N ASP A 92 44.63 6.09 -27.16
CA ASP A 92 45.05 5.28 -26.01
C ASP A 92 43.84 4.80 -25.19
N PHE A 93 42.82 5.66 -25.01
CA PHE A 93 41.58 5.27 -24.36
C PHE A 93 40.81 4.21 -25.16
N SER A 94 40.73 4.36 -26.49
CA SER A 94 40.12 3.38 -27.39
C SER A 94 40.86 2.05 -27.36
N LYS A 95 42.21 2.07 -27.33
CA LYS A 95 43.02 0.86 -27.15
C LYS A 95 42.79 0.20 -25.78
N SER A 96 42.64 0.97 -24.71
CA SER A 96 42.32 0.42 -23.39
C SER A 96 40.94 -0.24 -23.35
N PHE A 97 39.96 0.35 -24.04
CA PHE A 97 38.59 -0.15 -24.07
C PHE A 97 38.40 -1.34 -25.04
N CYS A 98 39.09 -1.36 -26.18
CA CYS A 98 39.09 -2.49 -27.13
C CYS A 98 40.13 -3.57 -26.79
N GLY A 99 41.09 -3.28 -25.91
CA GLY A 99 42.23 -4.15 -25.59
C GLY A 99 41.90 -5.38 -24.75
N SER A 100 40.70 -5.47 -24.19
CA SER A 100 40.28 -6.64 -23.39
C SER A 100 39.82 -7.84 -24.24
N CYS A 101 39.97 -7.81 -25.57
CA CYS A 101 39.52 -8.89 -26.45
C CYS A 101 40.49 -9.34 -27.56
N SER A 102 41.79 -9.04 -27.48
CA SER A 102 42.74 -9.63 -28.45
C SER A 102 44.12 -9.93 -27.85
N THR A 103 44.27 -11.20 -27.46
CA THR A 103 45.42 -12.08 -27.66
C THR A 103 46.74 -11.42 -28.11
N THR A 104 47.65 -11.31 -27.13
CA THR A 104 49.12 -11.49 -27.18
C THR A 104 49.82 -11.56 -28.55
N CYS A 105 50.81 -10.68 -28.76
CA CYS A 105 52.01 -10.94 -29.58
C CYS A 105 53.24 -10.22 -28.98
N PHE A 106 54.31 -11.00 -28.82
CA PHE A 106 55.61 -10.70 -28.23
C PHE A 106 56.46 -9.68 -29.01
N SER A 107 57.32 -8.94 -28.30
CA SER A 107 58.60 -8.46 -28.84
C SER A 107 59.74 -8.94 -27.95
N ASP A 108 60.56 -9.80 -28.55
CA ASP A 108 61.84 -10.31 -28.04
C ASP A 108 62.92 -9.21 -28.15
N ASP A 109 63.60 -8.89 -27.05
CA ASP A 109 64.91 -8.23 -27.14
C ASP A 109 65.81 -8.68 -25.97
N LYS A 110 66.73 -9.60 -26.27
CA LYS A 110 67.73 -10.13 -25.32
C LYS A 110 68.96 -9.23 -25.31
N LYS A 111 69.18 -8.55 -24.19
CA LYS A 111 70.48 -7.94 -23.86
C LYS A 111 70.96 -8.52 -22.52
N THR A 112 71.94 -9.42 -22.58
CA THR A 112 72.59 -10.04 -21.41
C THR A 112 73.59 -9.07 -20.78
N VAL A 113 73.32 -8.66 -19.54
CA VAL A 113 74.20 -7.90 -18.64
C VAL A 113 74.79 -8.87 -17.60
N PRO A 114 76.09 -8.79 -17.24
CA PRO A 114 76.70 -9.67 -16.25
C PRO A 114 76.16 -9.37 -14.83
N ALA A 115 75.79 -10.43 -14.12
CA ALA A 115 75.22 -10.39 -12.78
C ALA A 115 76.33 -10.13 -11.73
N ASN A 116 76.19 -9.04 -10.98
CA ASN A 116 76.98 -8.75 -9.78
C ASN A 116 76.19 -9.24 -8.54
N ASP A 117 76.86 -9.74 -7.51
CA ASP A 117 76.25 -10.35 -6.30
C ASP A 117 75.22 -9.45 -5.59
N GLU A 118 75.37 -8.13 -5.66
CA GLU A 118 74.42 -7.15 -5.10
C GLU A 118 73.01 -7.26 -5.72
N THR A 119 72.93 -7.62 -7.01
CA THR A 119 71.66 -7.81 -7.72
C THR A 119 70.90 -9.06 -7.27
N LEU A 120 71.60 -10.04 -6.67
CA LEU A 120 71.00 -11.28 -6.19
C LEU A 120 70.24 -11.06 -4.88
N ASP A 121 70.77 -10.22 -3.99
CA ASP A 121 70.10 -9.92 -2.72
C ASP A 121 68.91 -8.98 -2.91
N GLU A 122 68.99 -7.99 -3.80
CA GLU A 122 67.83 -7.19 -4.22
C GLU A 122 66.72 -8.08 -4.85
N LEU A 123 67.10 -9.09 -5.62
CA LEU A 123 66.14 -10.03 -6.21
C LEU A 123 65.42 -10.86 -5.14
N LYS A 124 66.13 -11.33 -4.11
CA LYS A 124 65.53 -12.08 -2.98
C LYS A 124 64.57 -11.21 -2.17
N GLU A 125 64.95 -9.96 -1.89
CA GLU A 125 64.08 -9.02 -1.18
C GLU A 125 62.81 -8.71 -1.98
N ASN A 126 62.96 -8.45 -3.28
CA ASN A 126 61.82 -8.26 -4.18
C ASN A 126 60.92 -9.50 -4.24
N GLN A 127 61.50 -10.71 -4.26
CA GLN A 127 60.71 -11.95 -4.23
C GLN A 127 59.91 -12.09 -2.94
N GLN A 128 60.49 -11.74 -1.79
CA GLN A 128 59.76 -11.73 -0.51
C GLN A 128 58.66 -10.68 -0.50
N ARG A 129 58.93 -9.48 -1.02
CA ARG A 129 57.94 -8.40 -1.14
C ARG A 129 56.75 -8.82 -2.00
N ILE A 130 57.00 -9.44 -3.15
CA ILE A 130 55.95 -9.96 -4.05
C ILE A 130 55.13 -11.04 -3.34
N ARG A 131 55.76 -11.96 -2.60
CA ARG A 131 55.03 -12.97 -1.80
C ARG A 131 54.12 -12.33 -0.75
N ASN A 132 54.62 -11.33 -0.04
CA ASN A 132 53.82 -10.61 0.96
C ASN A 132 52.63 -9.87 0.32
N GLN A 133 52.83 -9.27 -0.86
CA GLN A 133 51.74 -8.64 -1.61
C GLN A 133 50.71 -9.67 -2.08
N LEU A 134 51.13 -10.84 -2.56
CA LEU A 134 50.23 -11.94 -2.93
C LEU A 134 49.39 -12.40 -1.75
N LEU A 135 49.99 -12.61 -0.57
CA LEU A 135 49.26 -12.98 0.65
C LEU A 135 48.25 -11.90 1.07
N ASN A 136 48.60 -10.63 0.93
CA ASN A 136 47.69 -9.52 1.24
C ASN A 136 46.53 -9.41 0.23
N LEU A 137 46.82 -9.64 -1.06
CA LEU A 137 45.81 -9.72 -2.13
C LEU A 137 44.84 -10.88 -1.89
N GLU A 138 45.36 -12.05 -1.52
CA GLU A 138 44.56 -13.23 -1.19
C GLU A 138 43.65 -12.97 0.03
N GLY A 139 44.17 -12.34 1.08
CA GLY A 139 43.37 -11.93 2.24
C GLY A 139 42.28 -10.91 1.87
N SER A 140 42.59 -9.95 0.99
CA SER A 140 41.63 -8.97 0.50
C SER A 140 40.52 -9.62 -0.33
N LEU A 141 40.88 -10.61 -1.16
CA LEU A 141 39.93 -11.35 -1.98
C LEU A 141 38.97 -12.18 -1.12
N ALA A 142 39.49 -12.86 -0.09
CA ALA A 142 38.66 -13.57 0.88
C ALA A 142 37.71 -12.64 1.66
N HIS A 143 38.17 -11.45 2.06
CA HIS A 143 37.32 -10.44 2.70
C HIS A 143 36.20 -9.95 1.77
N LEU A 144 36.54 -9.69 0.50
CA LEU A 144 35.57 -9.25 -0.50
C LEU A 144 34.52 -10.32 -0.78
N GLU A 145 34.93 -11.60 -0.86
CA GLU A 145 34.03 -12.74 -1.04
C GLU A 145 33.05 -12.87 0.15
N ASN A 146 33.54 -12.71 1.37
CA ASN A 146 32.69 -12.72 2.57
C ASN A 146 31.72 -11.54 2.59
N SER A 147 32.17 -10.36 2.17
CA SER A 147 31.32 -9.17 2.06
C SER A 147 30.22 -9.36 1.00
N LEU A 148 30.55 -10.01 -0.13
CA LEU A 148 29.61 -10.31 -1.20
C LEU A 148 28.58 -11.36 -0.78
N LYS A 149 28.99 -12.40 -0.04
CA LYS A 149 28.07 -13.37 0.59
C LYS A 149 27.11 -12.69 1.57
N SER A 150 27.63 -11.82 2.44
CA SER A 150 26.83 -11.06 3.39
C SER A 150 25.83 -10.12 2.69
N LEU A 151 26.29 -9.39 1.67
CA LEU A 151 25.43 -8.52 0.88
C LEU A 151 24.34 -9.31 0.14
N SER A 152 24.68 -10.45 -0.45
CA SER A 152 23.72 -11.34 -1.11
C SER A 152 22.65 -11.85 -0.14
N ALA A 153 23.04 -12.24 1.08
CA ALA A 153 22.08 -12.64 2.12
C ALA A 153 21.16 -11.48 2.53
N SER A 154 21.71 -10.28 2.69
CA SER A 154 20.95 -9.06 3.00
C SER A 154 19.96 -8.69 1.89
N VAL A 155 20.39 -8.77 0.62
CA VAL A 155 19.52 -8.56 -0.54
C VAL A 155 18.38 -9.60 -0.57
N GLY A 156 18.68 -10.87 -0.28
CA GLY A 156 17.65 -11.91 -0.16
C GLY A 156 16.63 -11.64 0.94
N ALA A 157 17.10 -11.23 2.13
CA ALA A 157 16.23 -10.85 3.24
C ALA A 157 15.33 -9.66 2.88
N ASN A 158 15.88 -8.62 2.25
CA ASN A 158 15.11 -7.46 1.79
C ASN A 158 14.13 -7.81 0.66
N SER A 159 14.47 -8.76 -0.21
CA SER A 159 13.54 -9.25 -1.23
C SER A 159 12.31 -9.89 -0.58
N ASN A 160 12.49 -10.68 0.48
CA ASN A 160 11.38 -11.32 1.19
C ASN A 160 10.49 -10.30 1.92
N THR A 161 11.08 -9.25 2.50
CA THR A 161 10.29 -8.19 3.15
C THR A 161 9.48 -7.38 2.14
N ILE A 162 10.01 -7.16 0.94
CA ILE A 162 9.26 -6.51 -0.16
C ILE A 162 8.07 -7.36 -0.59
N VAL A 163 8.24 -8.67 -0.77
CA VAL A 163 7.13 -9.58 -1.12
C VAL A 163 6.04 -9.56 -0.04
N SER A 164 6.41 -9.63 1.23
CA SER A 164 5.44 -9.55 2.34
C SER A 164 4.71 -8.20 2.40
N LEU A 165 5.38 -7.09 2.09
CA LEU A 165 4.74 -5.78 2.02
C LEU A 165 3.77 -5.64 0.84
N ASP A 166 4.07 -6.28 -0.28
CA ASP A 166 3.20 -6.33 -1.46
C ASP A 166 1.92 -7.12 -1.18
N GLU A 167 2.03 -8.29 -0.53
CA GLU A 167 0.90 -9.09 -0.05
C GLU A 167 0.02 -8.33 0.95
N ARG A 168 0.63 -7.58 1.88
CA ARG A 168 -0.13 -6.73 2.81
C ARG A 168 -0.82 -5.58 2.10
N THR A 169 -0.18 -4.96 1.11
CA THR A 169 -0.76 -3.85 0.36
C THR A 169 -1.95 -4.32 -0.47
N THR A 170 -1.82 -5.44 -1.17
CA THR A 170 -2.93 -6.04 -1.93
C THR A 170 -4.10 -6.41 -1.02
N THR A 171 -3.84 -7.01 0.15
CA THR A 171 -4.89 -7.30 1.15
C THR A 171 -5.60 -6.04 1.62
N ILE A 172 -4.85 -4.97 1.93
CA ILE A 172 -5.43 -3.69 2.34
C ILE A 172 -6.31 -3.11 1.22
N THR A 173 -5.85 -3.14 -0.03
CA THR A 173 -6.61 -2.65 -1.18
C THR A 173 -7.91 -3.42 -1.35
N THR A 174 -7.88 -4.76 -1.27
CA THR A 174 -9.11 -5.57 -1.36
C THR A 174 -10.08 -5.26 -0.22
N VAL A 175 -9.60 -5.15 1.02
CA VAL A 175 -10.46 -4.79 2.16
C VAL A 175 -11.05 -3.38 2.00
N LEU A 176 -10.28 -2.45 1.45
CA LEU A 176 -10.75 -1.09 1.18
C LEU A 176 -11.84 -1.07 0.11
N ASP A 177 -11.64 -1.82 -0.97
CA ASP A 177 -12.62 -1.96 -2.04
C ASP A 177 -13.90 -2.63 -1.53
N ASP A 178 -13.80 -3.66 -0.68
CA ASP A 178 -14.95 -4.38 -0.14
C ASP A 178 -15.73 -3.56 0.91
N LYS A 179 -15.04 -2.90 1.86
CA LYS A 179 -15.67 -2.17 2.98
C LYS A 179 -16.04 -0.71 2.67
N ILE A 180 -15.35 -0.08 1.73
CA ILE A 180 -15.62 1.29 1.29
C ILE A 180 -16.19 1.27 -0.12
N THR A 181 -17.07 0.31 -0.43
CA THR A 181 -17.97 0.53 -1.55
C THR A 181 -18.94 1.64 -1.16
N ALA A 182 -19.02 2.66 -2.01
CA ALA A 182 -20.07 3.68 -1.91
C ALA A 182 -21.47 3.03 -1.83
N ASP A 183 -21.61 1.82 -2.36
CA ASP A 183 -22.82 1.01 -2.34
C ASP A 183 -23.22 0.58 -0.92
N ALA A 184 -22.30 0.05 -0.10
CA ALA A 184 -22.61 -0.34 1.28
C ALA A 184 -23.00 0.88 2.15
N LEU A 185 -22.33 2.02 1.94
CA LEU A 185 -22.68 3.26 2.63
C LEU A 185 -24.03 3.81 2.14
N THR A 186 -24.31 3.71 0.84
CA THR A 186 -25.59 4.11 0.24
C THR A 186 -26.74 3.24 0.76
N GLU A 187 -26.51 1.92 0.85
CA GLU A 187 -27.48 0.95 1.35
C GLU A 187 -27.78 1.16 2.84
N SER A 188 -26.80 1.57 3.65
CA SER A 188 -27.05 1.94 5.05
C SER A 188 -27.71 3.31 5.21
N THR A 189 -27.51 4.24 4.27
CA THR A 189 -28.05 5.61 4.36
C THR A 189 -29.51 5.68 3.90
N GLN A 190 -29.91 4.87 2.93
CA GLN A 190 -31.27 4.80 2.40
C GLN A 190 -32.37 4.52 3.44
N PRO A 191 -32.26 3.49 4.32
CA PRO A 191 -33.29 3.22 5.33
C PRO A 191 -33.34 4.31 6.40
N LEU A 192 -32.21 4.97 6.70
CA LEU A 192 -32.20 6.13 7.60
C LEU A 192 -32.99 7.29 6.99
N ASN A 193 -32.79 7.57 5.71
CA ASN A 193 -33.50 8.64 5.01
C ASN A 193 -35.02 8.39 4.98
N ASN A 194 -35.42 7.14 4.70
CA ASN A 194 -36.83 6.73 4.74
C ASN A 194 -37.45 6.91 6.14
N LYS A 195 -36.70 6.62 7.21
CA LYS A 195 -37.15 6.85 8.60
C LYS A 195 -37.28 8.34 8.92
N VAL A 196 -36.35 9.17 8.46
CA VAL A 196 -36.42 10.64 8.60
C VAL A 196 -37.68 11.17 7.91
N ASP A 197 -37.96 10.74 6.67
CA ASP A 197 -39.16 11.14 5.94
C ASP A 197 -40.45 10.70 6.65
N ALA A 198 -40.49 9.48 7.18
CA ALA A 198 -41.63 8.97 7.94
C ALA A 198 -41.89 9.78 9.23
N ILE A 199 -40.82 10.14 9.95
CA ILE A 199 -40.90 10.99 11.15
C ILE A 199 -41.40 12.39 10.77
N GLN A 200 -40.84 12.98 9.71
CA GLN A 200 -41.22 14.32 9.26
C GLN A 200 -42.70 14.39 8.83
N ASN A 201 -43.18 13.36 8.14
CA ASN A 201 -44.59 13.21 7.77
C ASN A 201 -45.51 13.00 8.98
N SER A 202 -45.01 12.46 10.10
CA SER A 202 -45.78 12.27 11.33
C SER A 202 -45.79 13.52 12.23
N ILE A 203 -44.73 14.33 12.20
CA ILE A 203 -44.62 15.58 12.97
C ILE A 203 -45.57 16.65 12.42
N LYS A 204 -45.68 16.77 11.09
CA LYS A 204 -46.53 17.79 10.45
C LYS A 204 -48.00 17.77 10.94
N PRO A 205 -48.74 16.64 10.91
CA PRO A 205 -50.12 16.61 11.39
C PRO A 205 -50.21 16.84 12.90
N LEU A 206 -49.18 16.51 13.67
CA LEU A 206 -49.15 16.79 15.10
C LEU A 206 -49.03 18.30 15.37
N ALA A 207 -48.19 19.00 14.60
CA ALA A 207 -48.09 20.46 14.65
C ALA A 207 -49.42 21.14 14.28
N ASP A 208 -50.10 20.65 13.23
CA ASP A 208 -51.42 21.17 12.83
C ASP A 208 -52.48 20.98 13.94
N LYS A 209 -52.45 19.84 14.65
CA LYS A 209 -53.34 19.58 15.80
C LYS A 209 -53.05 20.49 16.99
N VAL A 210 -51.79 20.75 17.30
CA VAL A 210 -51.41 21.70 18.37
C VAL A 210 -51.95 23.09 18.06
N ALA A 211 -51.78 23.57 16.81
CA ALA A 211 -52.34 24.85 16.38
C ALA A 211 -53.87 24.89 16.49
N SER A 212 -54.57 23.79 16.15
CA SER A 212 -56.01 23.68 16.33
C SER A 212 -56.42 23.74 17.81
N LEU A 213 -55.70 23.04 18.69
CA LEU A 213 -55.95 23.05 20.13
C LEU A 213 -55.73 24.45 20.73
N GLU A 214 -54.66 25.13 20.36
CA GLU A 214 -54.38 26.50 20.78
C GLU A 214 -55.52 27.46 20.38
N ASN A 215 -56.04 27.33 19.15
CA ASN A 215 -57.19 28.12 18.70
C ASN A 215 -58.44 27.83 19.54
N THR A 216 -58.75 26.55 19.80
CA THR A 216 -59.90 26.19 20.64
C THR A 216 -59.77 26.68 22.08
N LEU A 217 -58.57 26.61 22.67
CA LEU A 217 -58.30 27.14 24.01
C LEU A 217 -58.50 28.66 24.07
N THR A 218 -58.06 29.36 23.03
CA THR A 218 -58.23 30.82 22.92
C THR A 218 -59.71 31.19 22.79
N SER A 219 -60.50 30.44 22.01
CA SER A 219 -61.95 30.62 21.93
C SER A 219 -62.66 30.35 23.25
N LEU A 220 -62.29 29.30 23.98
CA LEU A 220 -62.83 28.97 25.31
C LEU A 220 -62.49 30.06 26.34
N ASN A 221 -61.26 30.58 26.32
CA ASN A 221 -60.84 31.62 27.25
C ASN A 221 -61.52 32.97 26.99
N ASN A 222 -61.97 33.23 25.76
CA ASN A 222 -62.73 34.42 25.39
C ASN A 222 -64.25 34.28 25.63
N ALA A 223 -64.74 33.07 25.95
CA ALA A 223 -66.15 32.78 26.18
C ALA A 223 -66.60 33.02 27.65
N ASP A 224 -65.95 33.94 28.37
CA ASP A 224 -66.24 34.30 29.77
C ASP A 224 -67.52 35.16 29.92
N SER A 225 -68.60 34.78 29.22
CA SER A 225 -69.88 35.47 29.24
C SER A 225 -71.02 34.47 28.97
N ASP A 226 -71.51 33.85 30.05
CA ASP A 226 -72.73 33.02 30.17
C ASP A 226 -72.56 31.49 30.00
N PRO A 227 -72.29 30.74 31.09
CA PRO A 227 -71.96 29.32 31.04
C PRO A 227 -73.17 28.47 31.44
N THR A 228 -73.70 27.61 30.56
CA THR A 228 -74.15 26.26 31.00
C THR A 228 -74.62 25.33 29.89
N SER A 229 -75.23 25.79 28.78
CA SER A 229 -75.74 24.86 27.74
C SER A 229 -74.79 24.67 26.55
N GLU A 230 -74.16 25.74 26.05
CA GLU A 230 -73.23 25.66 24.92
C GLU A 230 -71.87 25.05 25.32
N LEU A 231 -71.41 25.32 26.55
CA LEU A 231 -70.17 24.74 27.07
C LEU A 231 -70.26 23.21 27.14
N GLN A 232 -71.41 22.68 27.55
CA GLN A 232 -71.62 21.25 27.70
C GLN A 232 -71.68 20.54 26.34
N SER A 233 -72.38 21.14 25.37
CA SER A 233 -72.39 20.68 23.96
C SER A 233 -71.00 20.69 23.32
N THR A 234 -70.21 21.74 23.58
CA THR A 234 -68.87 21.89 23.02
C THR A 234 -67.89 20.90 23.66
N VAL A 235 -67.99 20.68 24.97
CA VAL A 235 -67.22 19.67 25.70
C VAL A 235 -67.56 18.26 25.21
N ASP A 236 -68.84 17.93 25.04
CA ASP A 236 -69.26 16.62 24.53
C ASP A 236 -68.78 16.38 23.09
N THR A 237 -68.80 17.43 22.25
CA THR A 237 -68.27 17.36 20.88
C THR A 237 -66.75 17.13 20.88
N ALA A 238 -66.01 17.83 21.73
CA ALA A 238 -64.56 17.67 21.88
C ALA A 238 -64.19 16.28 22.42
N ILE A 239 -64.92 15.78 23.43
CA ILE A 239 -64.70 14.44 24.00
C ILE A 239 -64.94 13.36 22.93
N ASN A 240 -65.99 13.49 22.13
CA ASN A 240 -66.28 12.52 21.07
C ASN A 240 -65.25 12.57 19.93
N ALA A 241 -64.75 13.75 19.57
CA ALA A 241 -63.68 13.90 18.59
C ALA A 241 -62.37 13.24 19.08
N ILE A 242 -61.99 13.47 20.33
CA ILE A 242 -60.79 12.85 20.95
C ILE A 242 -60.95 11.33 21.02
N ARG A 243 -62.14 10.83 21.36
CA ARG A 243 -62.40 9.38 21.44
C ARG A 243 -62.32 8.71 20.07
N ALA A 244 -62.81 9.35 19.00
CA ALA A 244 -62.65 8.86 17.63
C ALA A 244 -61.18 8.86 17.18
N GLU A 245 -60.40 9.87 17.60
CA GLU A 245 -58.97 9.92 17.33
C GLU A 245 -58.17 8.83 18.04
N LEU A 246 -58.49 8.53 19.30
CA LEU A 246 -57.87 7.45 20.07
C LEU A 246 -58.07 6.08 19.41
N VAL A 247 -59.26 5.83 18.85
CA VAL A 247 -59.53 4.62 18.08
C VAL A 247 -58.65 4.57 16.83
N THR A 248 -58.53 5.69 16.10
CA THR A 248 -57.72 5.76 14.89
C THR A 248 -56.22 5.52 15.17
N MET A 249 -55.72 6.06 16.28
CA MET A 249 -54.34 5.87 16.71
C MET A 249 -54.07 4.43 17.17
N ASN A 250 -55.00 3.81 17.90
CA ASN A 250 -54.88 2.39 18.26
C ASN A 250 -54.83 1.49 17.03
N THR A 251 -55.65 1.75 16.00
CA THR A 251 -55.59 0.99 14.75
C THR A 251 -54.26 1.18 14.02
N ALA A 252 -53.66 2.38 14.06
CA ALA A 252 -52.34 2.61 13.48
C ALA A 252 -51.23 1.88 14.27
N ILE A 253 -51.33 1.83 15.60
CA ILE A 253 -50.39 1.10 16.47
C ILE A 253 -50.51 -0.42 16.23
N GLU A 254 -51.72 -0.96 16.11
CA GLU A 254 -51.92 -2.37 15.75
C GLU A 254 -51.31 -2.70 14.38
N LYS A 255 -51.47 -1.81 13.39
CA LYS A 255 -50.89 -1.99 12.06
C LYS A 255 -49.36 -1.94 12.06
N ILE A 256 -48.75 -1.09 12.89
CA ILE A 256 -47.29 -1.08 13.09
C ILE A 256 -46.84 -2.36 13.81
N SER A 257 -47.61 -2.83 14.79
CA SER A 257 -47.30 -4.05 15.53
C SER A 257 -47.39 -5.31 14.65
N SER A 258 -48.35 -5.34 13.71
CA SER A 258 -48.44 -6.42 12.72
C SER A 258 -47.31 -6.39 11.68
N LEU A 259 -46.85 -5.19 11.29
CA LEU A 259 -45.70 -5.06 10.36
C LEU A 259 -44.38 -5.50 11.02
N SER A 260 -44.23 -5.33 12.34
CA SER A 260 -43.09 -5.89 13.09
C SER A 260 -43.18 -7.41 13.32
N ALA A 261 -44.37 -8.01 13.19
CA ALA A 261 -44.56 -9.45 13.36
C ALA A 261 -44.31 -10.28 12.08
N GLU A 262 -44.39 -9.66 10.90
CA GLU A 262 -44.14 -10.33 9.61
C GLU A 262 -42.64 -10.43 9.23
N GLU A 263 -41.74 -9.81 9.99
CA GLU A 263 -40.28 -9.95 9.80
C GLU A 263 -39.63 -11.02 10.72
N ASN A 264 -40.44 -11.70 11.56
CA ASN A 264 -39.96 -12.70 12.53
C ASN A 264 -40.59 -14.09 12.30
N LEU A 265 -40.34 -14.66 11.12
CA LEU A 265 -40.42 -16.10 10.90
C LEU A 265 -39.05 -16.63 10.51
N THR A 266 -38.17 -16.78 11.49
CA THR A 266 -37.28 -17.94 11.65
C THR A 266 -36.62 -17.91 13.03
N GLY A 267 -37.08 -18.81 13.90
CA GLY A 267 -36.40 -19.43 15.06
C GLY A 267 -35.50 -18.55 15.94
N ASP A 268 -35.95 -18.08 17.09
CA ASP A 268 -36.02 -18.84 18.35
C ASP A 268 -34.65 -19.14 18.97
N SER A 269 -34.16 -18.21 19.80
CA SER A 269 -33.61 -18.46 21.15
C SER A 269 -33.17 -17.15 21.80
N GLU A 270 -34.02 -16.60 22.66
CA GLU A 270 -33.64 -15.54 23.61
C GLU A 270 -32.61 -16.07 24.62
N SER A 271 -31.39 -15.54 24.61
CA SER A 271 -30.56 -15.37 25.82
C SER A 271 -29.34 -14.49 25.53
N GLY A 272 -29.46 -13.19 25.83
CA GLY A 272 -28.36 -12.32 26.25
C GLY A 272 -27.23 -12.02 25.26
N ASP A 273 -27.31 -10.83 24.66
CA ASP A 273 -26.22 -10.19 23.87
C ASP A 273 -25.91 -10.92 22.55
N ASP A 274 -26.85 -10.84 21.61
CA ASP A 274 -26.86 -11.48 20.29
C ASP A 274 -25.91 -10.82 19.27
N GLY A 275 -24.83 -10.24 19.77
CA GLY A 275 -23.73 -9.78 18.93
C GLY A 275 -22.86 -10.98 18.52
N PRO A 276 -22.41 -11.08 17.26
CA PRO A 276 -21.43 -12.10 16.88
C PRO A 276 -20.22 -12.00 17.81
N HIS A 277 -19.82 -13.13 18.39
CA HIS A 277 -18.70 -13.18 19.34
C HIS A 277 -17.46 -12.47 18.78
N ARG A 278 -16.71 -11.74 19.61
CA ARG A 278 -15.60 -10.88 19.16
C ARG A 278 -14.55 -11.61 18.32
N ILE A 279 -14.38 -12.92 18.48
CA ILE A 279 -13.47 -13.71 17.62
C ILE A 279 -13.93 -13.76 16.16
N LEU A 280 -15.24 -13.78 15.93
CA LEU A 280 -15.85 -13.88 14.60
C LEU A 280 -15.61 -12.61 13.77
N THR A 281 -15.44 -11.45 14.42
CA THR A 281 -15.16 -10.18 13.72
C THR A 281 -13.77 -10.13 13.07
N TYR A 282 -12.87 -11.05 13.42
CA TYR A 282 -11.53 -11.13 12.83
C TYR A 282 -11.49 -12.00 11.56
N PHE A 283 -12.55 -12.75 11.27
CA PHE A 283 -12.62 -13.54 10.04
C PHE A 283 -12.98 -12.66 8.85
N ASN A 284 -12.08 -12.60 7.86
CA ASN A 284 -12.32 -11.85 6.62
C ASN A 284 -13.30 -12.57 5.69
N LYS A 285 -13.34 -13.90 5.74
CA LYS A 285 -14.18 -14.76 4.89
C LYS A 285 -15.30 -15.36 5.72
N LYS A 286 -16.55 -15.11 5.32
CA LYS A 286 -17.76 -15.69 5.95
C LYS A 286 -17.81 -17.23 5.83
N SER A 287 -17.11 -17.80 4.85
CA SER A 287 -16.94 -19.26 4.73
C SER A 287 -16.10 -19.82 5.87
N ASP A 288 -14.97 -19.17 6.17
CA ASP A 288 -14.02 -19.60 7.20
C ASP A 288 -14.62 -19.38 8.60
N GLU A 289 -15.40 -18.31 8.79
CA GLU A 289 -16.20 -18.06 10.00
C GLU A 289 -17.18 -19.22 10.26
N LYS A 290 -17.96 -19.62 9.26
CA LYS A 290 -18.91 -20.74 9.37
C LYS A 290 -18.18 -22.06 9.64
N GLN A 291 -17.05 -22.29 8.97
CA GLN A 291 -16.26 -23.50 9.16
C GLN A 291 -15.66 -23.54 10.58
N PHE A 292 -15.15 -22.43 11.09
CA PHE A 292 -14.69 -22.30 12.47
C PHE A 292 -15.79 -22.62 13.47
N ILE A 293 -16.98 -22.02 13.33
CA ILE A 293 -18.12 -22.29 14.21
C ILE A 293 -18.50 -23.78 14.17
N SER A 294 -18.57 -24.37 12.97
CA SER A 294 -18.89 -25.78 12.79
C SER A 294 -17.86 -26.71 13.47
N LEU A 295 -16.57 -26.45 13.26
CA LEU A 295 -15.49 -27.26 13.81
C LEU A 295 -15.37 -27.11 15.33
N VAL A 296 -15.54 -25.90 15.88
CA VAL A 296 -15.57 -25.68 17.33
C VAL A 296 -16.74 -26.46 17.94
N THR A 297 -17.92 -26.40 17.33
CA THR A 297 -19.11 -27.12 17.80
C THR A 297 -18.86 -28.62 17.78
N GLU A 298 -18.32 -29.17 16.68
CA GLU A 298 -17.97 -30.59 16.54
C GLU A 298 -16.92 -31.03 17.57
N ALA A 299 -15.88 -30.23 17.80
CA ALA A 299 -14.82 -30.53 18.75
C ALA A 299 -15.33 -30.51 20.21
N VAL A 300 -16.21 -29.56 20.53
CA VAL A 300 -16.91 -29.49 21.81
C VAL A 300 -17.85 -30.68 22.00
N GLU A 301 -18.53 -31.12 20.94
CA GLU A 301 -19.39 -32.30 20.97
C GLU A 301 -18.61 -33.57 21.28
N LYS A 302 -17.41 -33.71 20.69
CA LYS A 302 -16.46 -34.81 20.95
C LYS A 302 -15.78 -34.73 22.32
N GLY A 303 -16.03 -33.68 23.12
CA GLY A 303 -15.45 -33.53 24.45
C GLY A 303 -13.95 -33.20 24.45
N MET A 304 -13.43 -32.64 23.36
CA MET A 304 -12.01 -32.27 23.26
C MET A 304 -11.62 -31.21 24.29
N THR A 305 -10.40 -31.29 24.82
CA THR A 305 -9.80 -30.25 25.69
C THR A 305 -9.45 -28.99 24.90
N TYR A 306 -9.26 -27.84 25.56
CA TYR A 306 -8.93 -26.58 24.87
C TYR A 306 -7.70 -26.68 23.96
N ALA A 307 -6.67 -27.42 24.40
CA ALA A 307 -5.46 -27.62 23.60
C ALA A 307 -5.74 -28.48 22.36
N GLN A 308 -6.49 -29.56 22.52
CA GLN A 308 -6.89 -30.44 21.41
C GLN A 308 -7.81 -29.71 20.41
N VAL A 309 -8.70 -28.83 20.89
CA VAL A 309 -9.53 -28.00 20.01
C VAL A 309 -8.64 -27.07 19.19
N GLY A 310 -7.62 -26.44 19.81
CA GLY A 310 -6.67 -25.58 19.08
C GLY A 310 -5.95 -26.32 17.95
N GLU A 311 -5.39 -27.49 18.24
CA GLU A 311 -4.69 -28.32 17.26
C GLU A 311 -5.65 -28.81 16.15
N PHE A 312 -6.84 -29.29 16.52
CA PHE A 312 -7.87 -29.71 15.58
C PHE A 312 -8.32 -28.59 14.63
N LEU A 313 -8.44 -27.36 15.15
CA LEU A 313 -8.78 -26.19 14.35
C LEU A 313 -7.64 -25.81 13.40
N SER A 314 -6.39 -25.80 13.88
CA SER A 314 -5.22 -25.50 13.03
C SER A 314 -5.03 -26.50 11.89
N ASP A 315 -5.37 -27.77 12.10
CA ASP A 315 -5.27 -28.81 11.08
C ASP A 315 -6.41 -28.77 10.05
N SER A 316 -7.58 -28.24 10.45
CA SER A 316 -8.81 -28.32 9.65
C SER A 316 -9.20 -27.01 8.95
N LEU A 317 -8.65 -25.89 9.39
CA LEU A 317 -8.97 -24.56 8.85
C LEU A 317 -7.97 -24.11 7.77
N SER A 318 -8.35 -23.08 7.03
CA SER A 318 -7.43 -22.38 6.14
C SER A 318 -6.24 -21.80 6.93
N PRO A 319 -5.08 -21.57 6.27
CA PRO A 319 -3.94 -20.91 6.91
C PRO A 319 -4.31 -19.55 7.53
N ASP A 320 -5.08 -18.73 6.80
CA ASP A 320 -5.57 -17.42 7.25
C ASP A 320 -6.40 -17.53 8.55
N ALA A 321 -7.33 -18.49 8.60
CA ALA A 321 -8.18 -18.72 9.76
C ALA A 321 -7.40 -19.28 10.96
N SER A 322 -6.39 -20.12 10.69
CA SER A 322 -5.51 -20.67 11.73
C SER A 322 -4.63 -19.58 12.35
N GLU A 323 -4.17 -18.62 11.56
CA GLU A 323 -3.41 -17.46 12.04
C GLU A 323 -4.25 -16.58 12.98
N ILE A 324 -5.51 -16.30 12.63
CA ILE A 324 -6.45 -15.55 13.49
C ILE A 324 -6.62 -16.21 14.87
N ILE A 325 -6.71 -17.54 14.89
CA ILE A 325 -6.86 -18.31 16.13
C ILE A 325 -5.58 -18.25 16.97
N ALA A 326 -4.42 -18.34 16.32
CA ALA A 326 -3.11 -18.26 16.95
C ALA A 326 -2.84 -16.87 17.56
N ASP A 327 -3.27 -15.80 16.88
CA ASP A 327 -3.15 -14.42 17.34
C ASP A 327 -4.12 -14.07 18.49
N HIS A 328 -5.24 -14.79 18.58
CA HIS A 328 -6.31 -14.53 19.54
C HIS A 328 -6.71 -15.76 20.38
N PRO A 329 -5.77 -16.36 21.14
CA PRO A 329 -6.03 -17.60 21.88
C PRO A 329 -7.04 -17.41 23.03
N SER A 330 -7.09 -16.23 23.66
CA SER A 330 -8.04 -15.91 24.72
C SER A 330 -9.48 -15.85 24.20
N LEU A 331 -9.70 -15.14 23.09
CA LEU A 331 -11.01 -15.01 22.46
C LEU A 331 -11.52 -16.36 21.93
N THR A 332 -10.63 -17.17 21.35
CA THR A 332 -10.98 -18.54 20.92
C THR A 332 -11.44 -19.38 22.11
N LYS A 333 -10.71 -19.32 23.24
CA LYS A 333 -11.06 -20.04 24.47
C LYS A 333 -12.40 -19.60 25.04
N ASP A 334 -12.69 -18.31 25.01
CA ASP A 334 -13.96 -17.76 25.48
C ASP A 334 -15.12 -18.22 24.59
N PHE A 335 -14.94 -18.24 23.26
CA PHE A 335 -15.93 -18.80 22.34
C PHE A 335 -16.22 -20.28 22.61
N ILE A 336 -15.17 -21.10 22.79
CA ILE A 336 -15.30 -22.52 23.17
C ILE A 336 -16.05 -22.67 24.51
N ARG A 337 -15.83 -21.76 25.47
CA ARG A 337 -16.57 -21.77 26.75
C ARG A 337 -18.06 -21.53 26.54
N ILE A 338 -18.41 -20.56 25.69
CA ILE A 338 -19.81 -20.25 25.34
C ILE A 338 -20.47 -21.45 24.66
N CYS A 339 -19.82 -22.06 23.66
CA CYS A 339 -20.33 -23.27 23.01
C CYS A 339 -20.59 -24.42 23.99
N ARG A 340 -19.73 -24.58 25.01
CA ARG A 340 -19.93 -25.60 26.07
C ARG A 340 -21.09 -25.28 27.01
N GLN A 341 -21.29 -24.00 27.33
CA GLN A 341 -22.40 -23.56 28.17
C GLN A 341 -23.74 -23.75 27.45
N ASN A 342 -23.80 -23.40 26.17
CA ASN A 342 -25.01 -23.57 25.34
C ASN A 342 -25.40 -25.04 25.15
N LYS A 343 -24.45 -25.98 25.27
CA LYS A 343 -24.75 -27.43 25.25
C LYS A 343 -25.37 -27.94 26.55
N GLN A 344 -25.22 -27.23 27.67
CA GLN A 344 -25.68 -27.67 28.99
C GLN A 344 -27.03 -27.07 29.42
N GLY A 345 -27.51 -26.03 28.72
CA GLY A 345 -28.84 -25.45 28.91
C GLY A 345 -29.89 -26.16 28.08
#